data_AF-A0A939W1S2-F1
#
_entry.id   AF-A0A939W1S2-F1
#
_cell.length_a   1.000
_cell.length_b   1.000
_cell.length_c   1.000
_cell.angle_alpha   90.00
_cell.angle_beta   90.00
_cell.angle_gamma   90.00
#
_symmetry.space_group_name_H-M   'P 1'
#
loop_
_entity.id
_entity.type
_entity.pdbx_description
1 polymer ?
#
loop_
_entity_poly.entity_id
_entity_poly.type
_entity_poly.pdbx_seq_one_letter_code
_entity_poly.pdbx_strand_id
1 'polypeptide(L)'
;MMFTAFSLKDSKPLTAEELNWLHSMLGEYSMTMPGLWLQALPWTRFEFRWCPEMTSDNGIIGCFSPLHPDTIYLQPFENDDIAIRNPDGRVNWIEQIFPTIIHELCHAKQWKKSKIAYILCALPFLREFTLEVDANTSGKQAESFAAQWEKKYDYIAASKHGLAESVLPEEDEHAG
;
A
#
# COMPACT_ATOMS: atom_id res chain seq x y z
N MET A 1 -18.74 8.23 -11.43
CA MET A 1 -19.46 6.93 -11.56
C MET A 1 -19.28 6.19 -10.24
N MET A 2 -20.23 5.37 -9.79
CA MET A 2 -20.05 4.62 -8.53
C MET A 2 -19.07 3.47 -8.76
N PHE A 3 -18.01 3.38 -7.96
CA PHE A 3 -17.03 2.29 -8.04
C PHE A 3 -17.68 0.97 -7.62
N THR A 4 -17.48 -0.09 -8.40
CA THR A 4 -18.04 -1.43 -8.12
C THR A 4 -17.02 -2.52 -8.45
N ALA A 5 -17.31 -3.77 -8.09
CA ALA A 5 -16.45 -4.90 -8.48
C ALA A 5 -16.24 -5.03 -10.00
N PHE A 6 -17.18 -4.52 -10.82
CA PHE A 6 -17.02 -4.49 -12.29
C PHE A 6 -16.00 -3.47 -12.76
N SER A 7 -15.73 -2.44 -11.96
CA SER A 7 -14.69 -1.44 -12.20
C SER A 7 -13.28 -2.05 -12.21
N LEU A 8 -13.11 -3.25 -11.66
CA LEU A 8 -11.83 -3.95 -11.57
C LEU A 8 -11.37 -4.59 -12.89
N LYS A 9 -12.25 -4.70 -13.89
CA LYS A 9 -12.02 -5.50 -15.11
C LYS A 9 -10.84 -5.01 -15.96
N ASP A 10 -10.62 -3.70 -16.01
CA ASP A 10 -9.60 -3.06 -16.85
C ASP A 10 -8.30 -2.80 -16.09
N SER A 11 -8.13 -3.41 -14.92
CA SER A 11 -6.96 -3.21 -14.07
C SER A 11 -5.70 -3.81 -14.70
N LYS A 12 -4.61 -3.06 -14.71
CA LYS A 12 -3.32 -3.46 -15.30
C LYS A 12 -2.35 -3.92 -14.20
N PRO A 13 -1.53 -4.97 -14.43
CA PRO A 13 -0.54 -5.37 -13.44
C PRO A 13 0.50 -4.27 -13.21
N LEU A 14 1.08 -4.23 -12.01
CA LEU A 14 2.33 -3.51 -11.78
C LEU A 14 3.42 -4.06 -12.72
N THR A 15 4.29 -3.18 -13.17
CA THR A 15 5.54 -3.52 -13.87
C THR A 15 6.48 -4.28 -12.94
N ALA A 16 7.48 -4.96 -13.51
CA ALA A 16 8.45 -5.73 -12.70
C ALA A 16 9.23 -4.85 -11.72
N GLU A 17 9.54 -3.61 -12.10
CA GLU A 17 10.23 -2.63 -11.26
C GLU A 17 9.36 -2.23 -10.06
N GLU A 18 8.13 -1.78 -10.32
CA GLU A 18 7.14 -1.43 -9.28
C GLU A 18 6.89 -2.60 -8.30
N LEU A 19 6.74 -3.82 -8.84
CA LEU A 19 6.50 -5.01 -8.02
C LEU A 19 7.72 -5.36 -7.16
N ASN A 20 8.93 -5.28 -7.71
CA ASN A 20 10.16 -5.53 -6.94
C ASN A 20 10.34 -4.49 -5.84
N TRP A 21 10.01 -3.22 -6.11
CA TRP A 21 10.03 -2.16 -5.11
C TRP A 21 9.06 -2.45 -3.97
N LEU A 22 7.80 -2.71 -4.32
CA LEU A 22 6.76 -3.05 -3.36
C LEU A 22 7.14 -4.29 -2.54
N HIS A 23 7.69 -5.33 -3.17
CA HIS A 23 8.16 -6.52 -2.45
C HIS A 23 9.32 -6.22 -1.50
N SER A 24 10.18 -5.26 -1.83
CA SER A 24 11.27 -4.82 -0.94
C SER A 24 10.71 -4.11 0.29
N MET A 25 9.75 -3.20 0.09
CA MET A 25 9.03 -2.54 1.19
C MET A 25 8.28 -3.54 2.09
N LEU A 26 7.51 -4.46 1.49
CA LEU A 26 6.79 -5.50 2.23
C LEU A 26 7.75 -6.43 2.96
N GLY A 27 8.89 -6.76 2.36
CA GLY A 27 9.96 -7.55 2.96
C GLY A 27 10.53 -6.89 4.21
N GLU A 28 10.99 -5.64 4.12
CA GLU A 28 11.52 -4.90 5.28
C GLU A 28 10.43 -4.66 6.33
N TYR A 29 9.21 -4.27 5.93
CA TYR A 29 8.11 -4.06 6.86
C TYR A 29 7.73 -5.35 7.61
N SER A 30 7.77 -6.52 6.95
CA SER A 30 7.47 -7.82 7.58
C SER A 30 8.45 -8.25 8.68
N MET A 31 9.60 -7.57 8.77
CA MET A 31 10.61 -7.76 9.83
C MET A 31 10.39 -6.83 11.02
N THR A 32 9.44 -5.89 10.93
CA THR A 32 9.05 -5.02 12.04
C THR A 32 8.01 -5.71 12.93
N MET A 33 7.90 -5.28 14.19
CA MET A 33 6.86 -5.79 15.10
C MET A 33 5.44 -5.60 14.54
N PRO A 34 5.06 -4.43 13.99
CA PRO A 34 3.75 -4.24 13.37
C PRO A 34 3.52 -5.11 12.12
N GLY A 35 4.56 -5.34 11.31
CA GLY A 35 4.45 -6.10 10.06
C GLY A 35 4.59 -7.62 10.20
N LEU A 36 4.93 -8.14 11.39
CA LEU A 36 5.21 -9.57 11.60
C LEU A 36 4.09 -10.50 11.11
N TRP A 37 2.83 -10.03 11.17
CA TRP A 37 1.69 -10.81 10.70
C TRP A 37 1.74 -11.10 9.19
N LEU A 38 2.44 -10.30 8.39
CA LEU A 38 2.62 -10.55 6.95
C LEU A 38 3.32 -11.87 6.71
N GLN A 39 4.15 -12.36 7.62
CA GLN A 39 4.81 -13.67 7.47
C GLN A 39 3.82 -14.84 7.45
N ALA A 40 2.59 -14.65 7.96
CA ALA A 40 1.51 -15.63 7.87
C ALA A 40 0.74 -15.57 6.54
N LEU A 41 1.04 -14.59 5.67
CA LEU A 41 0.43 -14.41 4.36
C LEU A 41 1.46 -14.71 3.27
N PRO A 42 1.12 -15.44 2.19
CA PRO A 42 2.00 -15.59 1.04
C PRO A 42 1.99 -14.32 0.16
N TRP A 43 2.31 -13.15 0.71
CA TRP A 43 2.19 -11.84 0.04
C TRP A 43 3.01 -11.75 -1.27
N THR A 44 4.11 -12.48 -1.39
CA THR A 44 4.91 -12.57 -2.62
C THR A 44 4.18 -13.23 -3.80
N ARG A 45 3.05 -13.90 -3.53
CA ARG A 45 2.20 -14.53 -4.56
C ARG A 45 0.99 -13.68 -4.94
N PHE A 46 0.79 -12.53 -4.27
CA PHE A 46 -0.32 -11.65 -4.61
C PHE A 46 -0.03 -10.91 -5.92
N GLU A 47 -1.06 -10.77 -6.73
CA GLU A 47 -1.04 -9.82 -7.85
C GLU A 47 -1.39 -8.43 -7.33
N PHE A 48 -0.62 -7.43 -7.74
CA PHE A 48 -0.93 -6.02 -7.51
C PHE A 48 -1.28 -5.39 -8.85
N ARG A 49 -2.41 -4.67 -8.91
CA ARG A 49 -2.94 -4.12 -10.16
C ARG A 49 -3.39 -2.68 -10.01
N TRP A 50 -2.98 -1.83 -10.93
CA TRP A 50 -3.50 -0.48 -11.11
C TRP A 50 -4.91 -0.50 -11.68
N CYS A 51 -5.88 0.06 -10.96
CA CYS A 51 -7.28 0.12 -11.37
C CYS A 51 -7.66 1.55 -11.83
N PRO A 52 -7.86 1.80 -13.13
CA PRO A 52 -8.09 3.16 -13.66
C PRO A 52 -9.38 3.83 -13.16
N GLU A 53 -10.31 3.06 -12.62
CA GLU A 53 -11.57 3.55 -12.06
C GLU A 53 -11.43 4.02 -10.60
N MET A 54 -10.29 3.79 -9.95
CA MET A 54 -9.92 4.38 -8.68
C MET A 54 -9.33 5.77 -8.95
N THR A 55 -9.94 6.82 -8.43
CA THR A 55 -9.55 8.21 -8.70
C THR A 55 -9.64 9.04 -7.42
N SER A 56 -8.90 10.15 -7.31
CA SER A 56 -9.00 10.96 -6.08
C SER A 56 -10.39 11.56 -5.91
N ASP A 57 -11.11 11.78 -7.01
CA ASP A 57 -12.51 12.23 -7.00
C ASP A 57 -13.46 11.26 -6.28
N ASN A 58 -13.20 9.95 -6.33
CA ASN A 58 -14.01 8.96 -5.62
C ASN A 58 -13.39 8.49 -4.29
N GLY A 59 -12.17 8.93 -3.98
CA GLY A 59 -11.48 8.71 -2.71
C GLY A 59 -11.05 7.26 -2.47
N ILE A 60 -11.08 6.40 -3.49
CA ILE A 60 -10.70 4.99 -3.36
C ILE A 60 -9.25 4.85 -3.80
N ILE A 61 -8.39 4.51 -2.83
CA ILE A 61 -6.94 4.39 -3.04
C ILE A 61 -6.52 2.91 -3.21
N GLY A 62 -7.29 1.99 -2.61
CA GLY A 62 -7.05 0.55 -2.67
C GLY A 62 -8.33 -0.27 -2.54
N CYS A 63 -8.25 -1.54 -2.94
CA CYS A 63 -9.34 -2.50 -2.74
C CYS A 63 -8.83 -3.94 -2.74
N PHE A 64 -9.16 -4.67 -1.68
CA PHE A 64 -9.21 -6.12 -1.65
C PHE A 64 -10.60 -6.62 -2.07
N SER A 65 -10.63 -7.68 -2.90
CA SER A 65 -11.88 -8.32 -3.34
C SER A 65 -11.88 -9.81 -3.03
N PRO A 66 -12.90 -10.34 -2.31
CA PRO A 66 -13.06 -11.78 -2.11
C PRO A 66 -13.21 -12.60 -3.40
N LEU A 67 -13.61 -11.97 -4.50
CA LEU A 67 -13.72 -12.61 -5.82
C LEU A 67 -12.35 -12.92 -6.43
N HIS A 68 -11.34 -12.11 -6.10
CA HIS A 68 -9.95 -12.26 -6.52
C HIS A 68 -9.06 -12.23 -5.27
N PRO A 69 -9.11 -13.28 -4.43
CA PRO A 69 -8.58 -13.24 -3.06
C PRO A 69 -7.05 -13.23 -2.97
N ASP A 70 -6.37 -13.31 -4.10
CA ASP A 70 -4.91 -13.22 -4.26
C ASP A 70 -4.52 -11.98 -5.10
N THR A 71 -5.41 -10.98 -5.18
CA THR A 71 -5.19 -9.73 -5.93
C THR A 71 -5.54 -8.52 -5.08
N ILE A 72 -4.65 -7.52 -5.05
CA ILE A 72 -4.90 -6.19 -4.50
C ILE A 72 -4.96 -5.18 -5.65
N TYR A 73 -6.00 -4.37 -5.65
CA TYR A 73 -6.20 -3.30 -6.62
C TYR A 73 -5.82 -1.97 -6.00
N LEU A 74 -5.11 -1.15 -6.76
CA LEU A 74 -4.52 0.11 -6.30
C LEU A 74 -4.90 1.24 -7.25
N GLN A 75 -5.07 2.43 -6.70
CA GLN A 75 -5.27 3.64 -7.47
C GLN A 75 -4.01 3.93 -8.31
N PRO A 76 -4.11 4.12 -9.64
CA PRO A 76 -2.97 4.54 -10.44
C PRO A 76 -2.55 5.96 -10.08
N PHE A 77 -1.30 6.29 -10.36
CA PHE A 77 -0.83 7.67 -10.29
C PHE A 77 -1.63 8.53 -11.29
N GLU A 78 -2.24 9.62 -10.84
CA GLU A 78 -3.26 10.39 -11.60
C GLU A 78 -2.78 10.97 -12.93
N ASN A 79 -1.47 10.94 -13.19
CA ASN A 79 -0.91 11.45 -14.41
C ASN A 79 -0.17 10.34 -15.15
N ASP A 80 -0.93 9.39 -15.70
CA ASP A 80 -0.40 8.26 -16.48
C ASP A 80 0.57 8.71 -17.58
N ASP A 81 0.33 9.87 -18.22
CA ASP A 81 1.21 10.45 -19.23
C ASP A 81 2.58 10.91 -18.65
N ILE A 82 2.58 11.42 -17.42
CA ILE A 82 3.81 11.75 -16.69
C ILE A 82 4.45 10.49 -16.12
N ALA A 83 3.69 9.52 -15.64
CA ALA A 83 4.19 8.23 -15.15
C ALA A 83 4.87 7.38 -16.24
N ILE A 84 4.40 7.48 -17.49
CA ILE A 84 5.07 6.87 -18.65
C ILE A 84 6.41 7.58 -18.93
N ARG A 85 6.49 8.89 -18.68
CA ARG A 85 7.70 9.72 -18.92
C ARG A 85 8.66 9.74 -17.74
N ASN A 86 8.18 9.44 -16.53
CA ASN A 86 8.92 9.42 -15.28
C ASN A 86 8.54 8.16 -14.49
N PRO A 87 9.24 7.03 -14.72
CA PRO A 87 8.98 5.76 -14.05
C PRO A 87 9.01 5.88 -12.52
N ASP A 88 9.86 6.75 -12.00
CA ASP A 88 10.00 7.01 -10.57
C ASP A 88 8.70 7.54 -9.95
N GLY A 89 7.84 8.21 -10.72
CA GLY A 89 6.57 8.74 -10.23
C GLY A 89 5.60 7.66 -9.72
N ARG A 90 5.59 6.47 -10.35
CA ARG A 90 4.74 5.36 -9.88
C ARG A 90 5.36 4.60 -8.73
N VAL A 91 6.68 4.52 -8.67
CA VAL A 91 7.42 3.97 -7.53
C VAL A 91 7.16 4.83 -6.30
N ASN A 92 7.31 6.15 -6.40
CA ASN A 92 7.01 7.10 -5.32
C ASN A 92 5.54 7.03 -4.90
N TRP A 93 4.63 6.82 -5.86
CA TRP A 93 3.21 6.63 -5.55
C TRP A 93 2.96 5.38 -4.69
N ILE A 94 3.64 4.26 -4.98
CA ILE A 94 3.58 3.04 -4.15
C ILE A 94 3.97 3.34 -2.71
N GLU A 95 4.97 4.19 -2.49
CA GLU A 95 5.41 4.57 -1.14
C GLU A 95 4.33 5.35 -0.41
N GLN A 96 3.71 6.32 -1.09
CA GLN A 96 2.64 7.14 -0.52
C GLN A 96 1.40 6.33 -0.15
N ILE A 97 1.03 5.35 -0.99
CA ILE A 97 -0.13 4.48 -0.73
C ILE A 97 0.22 3.21 0.04
N PHE A 98 1.47 3.05 0.48
CA PHE A 98 1.90 1.84 1.20
C PHE A 98 1.03 1.53 2.44
N PRO A 99 0.63 2.51 3.27
CA PRO A 99 -0.33 2.26 4.36
C PRO A 99 -1.65 1.65 3.88
N THR A 100 -2.17 2.11 2.75
CA THR A 100 -3.37 1.53 2.11
C THR A 100 -3.11 0.11 1.62
N ILE A 101 -1.93 -0.17 1.03
CA ILE A 101 -1.57 -1.54 0.63
C ILE A 101 -1.59 -2.49 1.84
N ILE A 102 -1.04 -2.07 2.98
CA ILE A 102 -1.05 -2.84 4.23
C ILE A 102 -2.49 -3.04 4.74
N HIS A 103 -3.33 -2.02 4.67
CA HIS A 103 -4.75 -2.11 5.00
C HIS A 103 -5.46 -3.21 4.17
N GLU A 104 -5.29 -3.20 2.85
CA GLU A 104 -5.93 -4.19 1.96
C GLU A 104 -5.37 -5.61 2.15
N LEU A 105 -4.07 -5.74 2.40
CA LEU A 105 -3.46 -7.03 2.75
C LEU A 105 -4.00 -7.58 4.09
N CYS A 106 -4.39 -6.69 5.02
CA CYS A 106 -5.04 -7.11 6.26
C CYS A 106 -6.41 -7.73 5.98
N HIS A 107 -7.21 -7.15 5.09
CA HIS A 107 -8.45 -7.77 4.62
C HIS A 107 -8.21 -9.13 3.96
N ALA A 108 -7.15 -9.26 3.14
CA ALA A 108 -6.77 -10.54 2.57
C ALA A 108 -6.43 -11.58 3.65
N LYS A 109 -5.67 -11.20 4.69
CA LYS A 109 -5.39 -12.06 5.86
C LYS A 109 -6.68 -12.46 6.59
N GLN A 110 -7.59 -11.51 6.84
CA GLN A 110 -8.87 -11.76 7.50
C GLN A 110 -9.70 -12.77 6.71
N TRP A 111 -9.76 -12.63 5.38
CA TRP A 111 -10.43 -13.57 4.47
C TRP A 111 -9.81 -14.97 4.50
N LYS A 112 -8.47 -15.06 4.45
CA LYS A 112 -7.75 -16.35 4.49
C LYS A 112 -7.88 -17.03 5.85
N LYS A 113 -7.97 -16.27 6.94
CA LYS A 113 -8.18 -16.79 8.30
C LYS A 113 -9.56 -17.43 8.46
N SER A 114 -10.63 -16.75 8.04
CA SER A 114 -11.98 -17.32 8.05
C SER A 114 -12.90 -16.58 7.08
N LYS A 115 -13.24 -17.24 5.98
CA LYS A 115 -14.16 -16.71 4.96
C LYS A 115 -15.55 -16.43 5.53
N ILE A 116 -16.05 -17.33 6.38
CA ILE A 116 -17.38 -17.19 6.99
C ILE A 116 -17.41 -16.00 7.94
N ALA A 117 -16.40 -15.88 8.82
CA ALA A 117 -16.32 -14.74 9.73
C ALA A 117 -16.18 -13.43 8.96
N TYR A 118 -15.36 -13.41 7.89
CA TYR A 118 -15.22 -12.25 7.03
C TYR A 118 -16.55 -11.83 6.41
N ILE A 119 -17.32 -12.76 5.83
CA ILE A 119 -18.63 -12.44 5.22
C ILE A 119 -19.61 -11.89 6.25
N LEU A 120 -19.68 -12.49 7.44
CA LEU A 120 -20.55 -12.01 8.51
C LEU A 120 -20.14 -10.60 8.98
N CYS A 121 -18.84 -10.38 9.12
CA CYS A 121 -18.28 -9.08 9.53
C CYS A 121 -18.29 -8.03 8.42
N ALA A 122 -18.45 -8.40 7.15
CA ALA A 122 -18.50 -7.45 6.02
C ALA A 122 -19.83 -6.69 5.91
N LEU A 123 -20.83 -7.02 6.74
CA LEU A 123 -22.09 -6.27 6.82
C LEU A 123 -21.82 -4.82 7.26
N PRO A 124 -22.49 -3.80 6.66
CA PRO A 124 -22.10 -2.39 6.80
C PRO A 124 -21.86 -1.91 8.23
N PHE A 125 -22.70 -2.34 9.19
CA PHE A 125 -22.54 -1.96 10.58
C PHE A 125 -21.45 -2.74 11.30
N LEU A 126 -21.28 -4.03 11.02
CA LEU A 126 -20.26 -4.85 11.68
C LEU A 126 -18.87 -4.55 11.14
N ARG A 127 -18.77 -4.21 9.86
CA ARG A 127 -17.52 -3.96 9.13
C ARG A 127 -16.69 -2.89 9.81
N GLU A 128 -17.32 -1.76 10.12
CA GLU A 128 -16.69 -0.60 10.76
C GLU A 128 -16.14 -0.92 12.16
N PHE A 129 -16.78 -1.83 12.91
CA PHE A 129 -16.36 -2.22 14.26
C PHE A 129 -15.47 -3.46 14.31
N THR A 130 -15.24 -4.13 13.17
CA THR A 130 -14.50 -5.40 13.14
C THR A 130 -13.37 -5.37 12.10
N LEU A 131 -13.69 -5.54 10.82
CA LEU A 131 -12.71 -5.66 9.75
C LEU A 131 -11.89 -4.38 9.60
N GLU A 132 -12.58 -3.22 9.61
CA GLU A 132 -11.98 -1.91 9.40
C GLU A 132 -11.11 -1.48 10.58
N VAL A 133 -11.44 -1.88 11.81
CA VAL A 133 -10.63 -1.51 12.99
C VAL A 133 -9.22 -2.08 12.85
N ASP A 134 -9.12 -3.39 12.60
CA ASP A 134 -7.84 -4.10 12.48
C ASP A 134 -7.07 -3.67 11.21
N ALA A 135 -7.77 -3.44 10.10
CA ALA A 135 -7.16 -2.94 8.86
C ALA A 135 -6.65 -1.50 9.00
N ASN A 136 -7.43 -0.59 9.60
CA ASN A 136 -7.01 0.79 9.88
C ASN A 136 -5.87 0.87 10.89
N THR A 137 -5.87 0.04 11.93
CA THR A 137 -4.74 -0.05 12.86
C THR A 137 -3.47 -0.49 12.13
N SER A 138 -3.56 -1.50 11.28
CA SER A 138 -2.42 -2.00 10.50
C SER A 138 -1.90 -0.94 9.53
N GLY A 139 -2.79 -0.25 8.80
CA GLY A 139 -2.42 0.86 7.91
C GLY A 139 -1.73 2.00 8.66
N LYS A 140 -2.30 2.47 9.77
CA LYS A 140 -1.70 3.53 10.60
C LYS A 140 -0.31 3.15 11.13
N GLN A 141 -0.11 1.90 11.54
CA GLN A 141 1.19 1.44 11.99
C GLN A 141 2.24 1.44 10.86
N ALA A 142 1.82 1.28 9.60
CA ALA A 142 2.70 1.33 8.44
C ALA A 142 3.07 2.76 8.00
N GLU A 143 2.33 3.80 8.40
CA GLU A 143 2.63 5.21 8.06
C GLU A 143 4.03 5.61 8.52
N SER A 144 4.39 5.26 9.76
CA SER A 144 5.72 5.59 10.31
C SER A 144 6.86 4.88 9.56
N PHE A 145 6.63 3.64 9.12
CA PHE A 145 7.57 2.91 8.28
C PHE A 145 7.71 3.55 6.89
N ALA A 146 6.58 3.87 6.24
CA ALA A 146 6.58 4.49 4.92
C ALA A 146 7.34 5.84 4.92
N ALA A 147 7.12 6.69 5.92
CA ALA A 147 7.83 7.96 6.05
C ALA A 147 9.35 7.78 6.29
N GLN A 148 9.75 6.74 7.02
CA GLN A 148 11.18 6.42 7.21
C GLN A 148 11.81 5.86 5.94
N TRP A 149 11.05 5.05 5.20
CA TRP A 149 11.46 4.50 3.91
C TRP A 149 11.73 5.61 2.90
N GLU A 150 10.77 6.51 2.70
CA GLU A 150 10.89 7.66 1.78
C GLU A 150 12.15 8.48 2.09
N LYS A 151 12.34 8.89 3.36
CA LYS A 151 13.54 9.62 3.82
C LYS A 151 14.85 8.88 3.51
N LYS A 152 14.90 7.57 3.74
CA LYS A 152 16.09 6.73 3.47
C LYS A 152 16.44 6.76 1.98
N TYR A 153 15.45 6.65 1.10
CA TYR A 153 15.68 6.58 -0.33
C TYR A 153 15.91 7.95 -0.97
N ASP A 154 15.26 9.01 -0.47
CA ASP A 154 15.58 10.39 -0.83
C ASP A 154 17.04 10.72 -0.50
N TYR A 155 17.52 10.32 0.68
CA TYR A 155 18.92 10.48 1.06
C TYR A 155 19.87 9.71 0.12
N ILE A 156 19.54 8.46 -0.23
CA ILE A 156 20.33 7.65 -1.16
C ILE A 156 20.36 8.30 -2.56
N ALA A 157 19.23 8.81 -3.04
CA ALA A 157 19.14 9.51 -4.32
C ALA A 157 19.96 10.81 -4.31
N ALA A 158 19.79 11.65 -3.28
CA ALA A 158 20.57 12.88 -3.10
C ALA A 158 22.07 12.59 -3.01
N SER A 159 22.48 11.53 -2.32
CA SER A 159 23.87 11.09 -2.22
C SER A 159 24.47 10.70 -3.56
N LYS A 160 23.73 9.97 -4.40
CA LYS A 160 24.16 9.62 -5.77
C LYS A 160 24.36 10.84 -6.67
N HIS A 161 23.68 11.94 -6.38
CA HIS A 161 23.79 13.21 -7.11
C HIS A 161 24.71 14.24 -6.45
N GLY A 162 25.41 13.88 -5.36
CA GLY A 162 26.33 14.78 -4.65
C GLY A 162 25.62 15.88 -3.84
N LEU A 163 24.34 15.70 -3.51
CA LEU A 163 23.48 16.66 -2.81
C LEU A 163 23.16 16.24 -1.37
N ALA A 164 23.76 15.16 -0.84
CA ALA A 164 23.38 14.58 0.45
C ALA A 164 23.55 15.52 1.67
N GLU A 165 24.47 16.50 1.62
CA GLU A 165 24.69 17.42 2.75
C GLU A 165 23.50 18.34 3.04
N SER A 166 22.53 18.51 2.11
CA SER A 166 21.36 19.37 2.32
C SER A 166 20.10 18.65 2.84
N VAL A 167 20.18 17.34 3.16
CA VAL A 167 19.01 16.50 3.51
C VAL A 167 19.10 15.93 4.94
N LEU A 168 20.02 16.44 5.77
CA LEU A 168 20.07 16.01 7.18
C LEU A 168 18.82 16.51 7.92
N PRO A 169 18.18 15.67 8.77
CA PRO A 169 17.09 16.11 9.61
C PRO A 169 17.64 17.09 10.66
N GLU A 170 16.94 18.22 10.85
CA GLU A 170 17.12 19.04 12.05
C GLU A 170 16.97 18.11 13.27
N GLU A 171 18.04 17.96 14.06
CA GLU A 171 17.95 17.33 15.37
C GLU A 171 16.98 18.19 16.20
N ASP A 172 15.88 17.60 16.68
CA ASP A 172 14.97 18.24 17.62
C ASP A 172 15.76 18.61 18.90
N GLU A 173 16.24 19.85 18.96
CA GLU A 173 16.81 20.48 20.15
C GLU A 173 15.72 20.78 21.19
N HIS A 174 14.99 19.77 21.69
CA HIS A 174 14.17 19.92 22.89
C HIS A 174 14.31 18.70 23.82
N ALA A 175 15.55 18.43 24.20
CA ALA A 175 15.87 17.81 25.48
C ALA A 175 16.58 18.84 26.36
N GLY A 176 15.80 19.58 27.16
CA GLY A 176 16.27 20.54 28.16
C GLY A 176 15.18 20.79 29.19
#